data_AF-A0AAE1JVK9-F1
#
_entry.id   AF-A0AAE1JVK9-F1
#
_cell.length_a   1.000
_cell.length_b   1.000
_cell.length_c   1.000
_cell.angle_alpha   90.00
_cell.angle_beta   90.00
_cell.angle_gamma   90.00
#
_symmetry.space_group_name_H-M   'P 1'
#
loop_
_entity.id
_entity.type
_entity.pdbx_description
1 polymer ?
#
loop_
_entity_poly.entity_id
_entity_poly.type
_entity_poly.pdbx_seq_one_letter_code
_entity_poly.pdbx_strand_id
1 'polypeptide(L)'
;MTREWLKDVPEKTELSQALQQLSEKARAATEFIHTLKTLSEEVHGNCREVEGVMVAQIDALVEALQTRRTDLINWVRRQRDTKVQALRAQVTDYTHTLQATTATIHFCIEALKESDPASFMEAKEVLEERVCGARREWEETMIPEPRVSPSFNLSLDDHTLLTAIQQLTFIQLKPPGTPSMIPEECSAENNSVTVAWAPHPHSCVTGYTLQIDDGSNGPFREVYSGEETVCTIDGLHFNSIYRARVRAFNSTGSSPFCEPLCLQTAEIAWFGYDTQHPDHILSEDGRTLRCDSYEHRVALGSVGFSRGCHYWEFKVERYDGNADISFGVARPNVCKETILGKCEGSWSMYIDGERSWLMHQGDHFNRTAGGVVTGDTVGLYLNLSASTLTFYVNGMMQGYLPLTDTSGVLYPAISLNRCVVLTLRTGLHPPKHCLSSTPEIHQP
;
A
#
# COMPACT_ATOMS: atom_id res chain seq x y z
N MET A 1 -67.73 -44.38 69.57
CA MET A 1 -66.98 -43.12 69.35
C MET A 1 -65.59 -43.46 68.87
N THR A 2 -65.03 -42.63 67.99
CA THR A 2 -63.67 -42.66 67.41
C THR A 2 -63.48 -43.58 66.20
N ARG A 3 -63.63 -43.01 64.99
CA ARG A 3 -62.80 -43.32 63.79
C ARG A 3 -63.18 -42.54 62.50
N GLU A 4 -64.01 -41.50 62.57
CA GLU A 4 -64.14 -40.54 61.44
C GLU A 4 -62.94 -39.58 61.31
N TRP A 5 -62.05 -39.52 62.30
CA TRP A 5 -60.91 -38.59 62.34
C TRP A 5 -59.67 -39.03 61.52
N LEU A 6 -59.72 -40.18 60.83
CA LEU A 6 -58.55 -40.74 60.12
C LEU A 6 -58.57 -40.56 58.60
N LYS A 7 -59.72 -40.25 57.98
CA LYS A 7 -59.79 -39.93 56.54
C LYS A 7 -59.36 -38.50 56.20
N ASP A 8 -59.43 -37.59 57.16
CA ASP A 8 -59.01 -36.19 56.99
C ASP A 8 -57.48 -35.98 57.00
N VAL A 9 -56.70 -36.95 57.50
CA VAL A 9 -55.26 -36.77 57.73
C VAL A 9 -54.45 -36.78 56.40
N PRO A 10 -54.66 -37.72 55.46
CA PRO A 10 -53.93 -37.77 54.19
C PRO A 10 -54.21 -36.56 53.29
N GLU A 11 -55.49 -36.17 53.17
CA GLU A 11 -55.93 -35.01 52.38
C GLU A 11 -55.39 -33.69 52.95
N LYS A 12 -55.29 -33.56 54.29
CA LYS A 12 -54.64 -32.43 54.94
C LYS A 12 -53.14 -32.37 54.64
N THR A 13 -52.44 -33.50 54.58
CA THR A 13 -51.02 -33.53 54.20
C THR A 13 -50.78 -33.16 52.74
N GLU A 14 -51.61 -33.63 51.82
CA GLU A 14 -51.51 -33.26 50.39
C GLU A 14 -51.79 -31.77 50.17
N LEU A 15 -52.83 -31.22 50.83
CA LEU A 15 -53.12 -29.80 50.79
C LEU A 15 -51.96 -28.97 51.38
N SER A 16 -51.36 -29.43 52.49
CA SER A 16 -50.20 -28.77 53.10
C SER A 16 -48.98 -28.75 52.17
N GLN A 17 -48.69 -29.87 51.49
CA GLN A 17 -47.61 -29.92 50.49
C GLN A 17 -47.89 -29.01 49.28
N ALA A 18 -49.12 -28.99 48.77
CA ALA A 18 -49.50 -28.11 47.67
C ALA A 18 -49.39 -26.63 48.05
N LEU A 19 -49.80 -26.26 49.28
CA LEU A 19 -49.63 -24.91 49.83
C LEU A 19 -48.15 -24.54 50.01
N GLN A 20 -47.32 -25.49 50.46
CA GLN A 20 -45.87 -25.29 50.59
C GLN A 20 -45.25 -24.99 49.21
N GLN A 21 -45.57 -25.79 48.19
CA GLN A 21 -45.06 -25.58 46.82
C GLN A 21 -45.55 -24.25 46.22
N LEU A 22 -46.81 -23.88 46.47
CA LEU A 22 -47.37 -22.60 46.01
C LEU A 22 -46.68 -21.42 46.71
N SER A 23 -46.39 -21.54 48.01
CA SER A 23 -45.64 -20.56 48.79
C SER A 23 -44.22 -20.39 48.26
N GLU A 24 -43.52 -21.49 47.95
CA GLU A 24 -42.19 -21.45 47.34
C GLU A 24 -42.20 -20.77 45.96
N LYS A 25 -43.19 -21.08 45.11
CA LYS A 25 -43.38 -20.40 43.82
C LYS A 25 -43.69 -18.92 43.99
N ALA A 26 -44.53 -18.55 44.95
CA ALA A 26 -44.86 -17.15 45.26
C ALA A 26 -43.62 -16.37 45.76
N ARG A 27 -42.78 -17.02 46.57
CA ARG A 27 -41.49 -16.46 47.01
C ARG A 27 -40.54 -16.24 45.84
N ALA A 28 -40.34 -17.25 44.99
CA ALA A 28 -39.50 -17.13 43.80
C ALA A 28 -40.00 -16.05 42.83
N ALA A 29 -41.33 -15.92 42.65
CA ALA A 29 -41.92 -14.84 41.85
C ALA A 29 -41.64 -13.46 42.47
N THR A 30 -41.68 -13.34 43.79
CA THR A 30 -41.37 -12.09 44.50
C THR A 30 -39.89 -11.70 44.35
N GLU A 31 -38.98 -12.67 44.49
CA GLU A 31 -37.54 -12.48 44.26
C GLU A 31 -37.24 -12.08 42.81
N PHE A 32 -37.93 -12.69 41.83
CA PHE A 32 -37.81 -12.32 40.42
C PHE A 32 -38.36 -10.92 40.14
N ILE A 33 -39.51 -10.54 40.73
CA ILE A 33 -40.06 -9.18 40.64
C ILE A 33 -39.07 -8.15 41.21
N HIS A 34 -38.39 -8.47 42.31
CA HIS A 34 -37.35 -7.60 42.86
C HIS A 34 -36.17 -7.47 41.89
N THR A 35 -35.70 -8.58 41.31
CA THR A 35 -34.63 -8.57 40.29
C THR A 35 -34.99 -7.71 39.08
N LEU A 36 -36.23 -7.82 38.58
CA LEU A 36 -36.72 -6.99 37.47
C LEU A 36 -36.75 -5.50 37.83
N LYS A 37 -37.09 -5.15 39.08
CA LYS A 37 -37.03 -3.75 39.55
C LYS A 37 -35.61 -3.22 39.57
N THR A 38 -34.65 -4.01 40.06
CA THR A 38 -33.22 -3.65 40.05
C THR A 38 -32.71 -3.47 38.63
N LEU A 39 -32.99 -4.42 37.73
CA LEU A 39 -32.61 -4.30 36.31
C LEU A 39 -33.25 -3.08 35.65
N SER A 40 -34.50 -2.76 35.99
CA SER A 40 -35.15 -1.53 35.53
C SER A 40 -34.38 -0.30 36.01
N GLU A 41 -33.99 -0.22 37.29
CA GLU A 41 -33.20 0.88 37.83
C GLU A 41 -31.83 1.01 37.13
N GLU A 42 -31.15 -0.12 36.88
CA GLU A 42 -29.89 -0.16 36.13
C GLU A 42 -30.05 0.37 34.70
N VAL A 43 -31.11 -0.03 33.98
CA VAL A 43 -31.39 0.48 32.64
C VAL A 43 -31.61 2.00 32.66
N HIS A 44 -32.32 2.53 33.66
CA HIS A 44 -32.48 3.98 33.81
C HIS A 44 -31.15 4.68 34.09
N GLY A 45 -30.28 4.07 34.91
CA GLY A 45 -28.94 4.57 35.19
C GLY A 45 -28.07 4.62 33.93
N ASN A 46 -27.98 3.51 33.20
CA ASN A 46 -27.20 3.40 31.97
C ASN A 46 -27.70 4.36 30.89
N CYS A 47 -29.03 4.51 30.76
CA CYS A 47 -29.62 5.47 29.83
C CYS A 47 -29.16 6.90 30.12
N ARG A 48 -29.21 7.33 31.40
CA ARG A 48 -28.74 8.65 31.82
C ARG A 48 -27.26 8.86 31.52
N GLU A 49 -26.44 7.83 31.68
CA GLU A 49 -25.01 7.90 31.38
C GLU A 49 -24.77 8.11 29.88
N VAL A 50 -25.43 7.31 29.03
CA VAL A 50 -25.37 7.45 27.57
C VAL A 50 -25.88 8.82 27.11
N GLU A 51 -26.99 9.30 27.67
CA GLU A 51 -27.51 10.64 27.43
C GLU A 51 -26.47 11.71 27.80
N GLY A 52 -25.85 11.60 28.98
CA GLY A 52 -24.82 12.54 29.43
C GLY A 52 -23.61 12.60 28.50
N VAL A 53 -23.11 11.44 28.05
CA VAL A 53 -22.00 11.37 27.09
C VAL A 53 -22.40 11.97 25.74
N MET A 54 -23.60 11.65 25.24
CA MET A 54 -24.11 12.18 23.99
C MET A 54 -24.22 13.71 24.02
N VAL A 55 -24.79 14.27 25.09
CA VAL A 55 -24.90 15.72 25.28
C VAL A 55 -23.51 16.37 25.28
N ALA A 56 -22.56 15.83 26.05
CA ALA A 56 -21.20 16.36 26.11
C ALA A 56 -20.50 16.35 24.74
N GLN A 57 -20.70 15.30 23.93
CA GLN A 57 -20.11 15.20 22.59
C GLN A 57 -20.71 16.23 21.62
N ILE A 58 -22.03 16.42 21.62
CA ILE A 58 -22.69 17.42 20.79
C ILE A 58 -22.28 18.84 21.23
N ASP A 59 -22.22 19.11 22.53
CA ASP A 59 -21.81 20.42 23.05
C ASP A 59 -20.39 20.79 22.61
N ALA A 60 -19.46 19.83 22.61
CA ALA A 60 -18.10 20.04 22.11
C ALA A 60 -18.08 20.39 20.61
N LEU A 61 -18.92 19.76 19.78
CA LEU A 61 -19.06 20.10 18.36
C LEU A 61 -19.62 21.51 18.17
N VAL A 62 -20.60 21.91 18.98
CA VAL A 62 -21.17 23.26 18.97
C VAL A 62 -20.11 24.30 19.34
N GLU A 63 -19.29 24.05 20.37
CA GLU A 63 -18.20 24.94 20.77
C GLU A 63 -17.15 25.12 19.67
N ALA A 64 -16.78 24.03 18.99
CA ALA A 64 -15.87 24.07 17.85
C ALA A 64 -16.43 24.94 16.70
N LEU A 65 -17.73 24.79 16.39
CA LEU A 65 -18.40 25.62 15.37
C LEU A 65 -18.47 27.10 15.76
N GLN A 66 -18.72 27.40 17.04
CA GLN A 66 -18.71 28.78 17.55
C GLN A 66 -17.33 29.43 17.47
N THR A 67 -16.28 28.66 17.75
CA THR A 67 -14.89 29.11 17.60
C THR A 67 -14.59 29.43 16.13
N ARG A 68 -14.92 28.52 15.22
CA ARG A 68 -14.70 28.72 13.78
C ARG A 68 -15.47 29.92 13.23
N ARG A 69 -16.71 30.13 13.67
CA ARG A 69 -17.49 31.33 13.35
C ARG A 69 -16.74 32.60 13.74
N THR A 70 -16.18 32.63 14.95
CA THR A 70 -15.45 33.79 15.47
C THR A 70 -14.22 34.10 14.62
N ASP A 71 -13.47 33.08 14.21
CA ASP A 71 -12.30 33.24 13.33
C ASP A 71 -12.64 33.79 11.96
N LEU A 72 -13.70 33.27 11.32
CA LEU A 72 -14.15 33.74 10.00
C LEU A 72 -14.57 35.22 10.05
N ILE A 73 -15.31 35.61 11.09
CA ILE A 73 -15.72 37.01 11.30
C ILE A 73 -14.48 37.90 11.53
N ASN A 74 -13.53 37.45 12.34
CA ASN A 74 -12.29 38.19 12.59
C ASN A 74 -11.47 38.37 11.33
N TRP A 75 -11.42 37.35 10.46
CA TRP A 75 -10.76 37.44 9.16
C TRP A 75 -11.41 38.50 8.26
N VAL A 76 -12.75 38.53 8.15
CA VAL A 76 -13.47 39.57 7.38
C VAL A 76 -13.20 40.96 7.94
N ARG A 77 -13.20 41.12 9.27
CA ARG A 77 -12.87 42.40 9.93
C ARG A 77 -11.46 42.87 9.60
N ARG A 78 -10.47 41.97 9.61
CA ARG A 78 -9.09 42.30 9.20
C ARG A 78 -9.02 42.77 7.74
N GLN A 79 -9.70 42.07 6.83
CA GLN A 79 -9.76 42.47 5.42
C GLN A 79 -10.38 43.86 5.24
N ARG A 80 -11.45 44.16 5.98
CA ARG A 80 -12.03 45.51 6.03
C ARG A 80 -11.01 46.54 6.51
N ASP A 81 -10.32 46.26 7.62
CA ASP A 81 -9.38 47.22 8.21
C ASP A 81 -8.20 47.50 7.27
N THR A 82 -7.67 46.48 6.59
CA THR A 82 -6.63 46.63 5.56
C THR A 82 -7.11 47.47 4.37
N LYS A 83 -8.31 47.19 3.83
CA LYS A 83 -8.88 47.98 2.73
C LYS A 83 -9.11 49.44 3.12
N VAL A 84 -9.67 49.68 4.31
CA VAL A 84 -9.89 51.03 4.84
C VAL A 84 -8.57 51.77 5.04
N GLN A 85 -7.54 51.09 5.55
CA GLN A 85 -6.21 51.68 5.70
C GLN A 85 -5.57 52.05 4.36
N ALA A 86 -5.69 51.19 3.34
CA ALA A 86 -5.18 51.47 2.00
C ALA A 86 -5.87 52.68 1.36
N LEU A 87 -7.20 52.80 1.49
CA LEU A 87 -7.95 53.96 1.02
C LEU A 87 -7.56 55.24 1.78
N ARG A 88 -7.40 55.17 3.10
CA ARG A 88 -6.92 56.32 3.90
C ARG A 88 -5.53 56.77 3.48
N ALA A 89 -4.61 55.84 3.22
CA ALA A 89 -3.28 56.16 2.72
C ALA A 89 -3.35 56.83 1.33
N GLN A 90 -4.18 56.31 0.42
CA GLN A 90 -4.38 56.93 -0.90
C GLN A 90 -4.93 58.36 -0.79
N VAL A 91 -5.88 58.61 0.11
CA VAL A 91 -6.40 59.97 0.38
C VAL A 91 -5.30 60.90 0.86
N THR A 92 -4.43 60.44 1.77
CA THR A 92 -3.30 61.23 2.27
C THR A 92 -2.30 61.56 1.16
N ASP A 93 -1.87 60.56 0.38
CA ASP A 93 -0.95 60.75 -0.76
C ASP A 93 -1.52 61.77 -1.75
N TYR A 94 -2.83 61.68 -2.02
CA TYR A 94 -3.50 62.54 -2.99
C TYR A 94 -3.64 63.96 -2.48
N THR A 95 -3.96 64.10 -1.19
CA THR A 95 -4.01 65.42 -0.55
C THR A 95 -2.65 66.12 -0.59
N HIS A 96 -1.56 65.39 -0.36
CA HIS A 96 -0.20 65.94 -0.41
C HIS A 96 0.18 66.40 -1.82
N THR A 97 -0.03 65.55 -2.83
CA THR A 97 0.27 65.88 -4.24
C THR A 97 -0.55 67.09 -4.72
N LEU A 98 -1.82 67.16 -4.32
CA LEU A 98 -2.69 68.28 -4.62
C LEU A 98 -2.19 69.59 -3.99
N GLN A 99 -1.79 69.56 -2.71
CA GLN A 99 -1.23 70.71 -2.02
C GLN A 99 0.08 71.20 -2.66
N ALA A 100 1.00 70.27 -2.98
CA ALA A 100 2.29 70.60 -3.62
C ALA A 100 2.12 71.21 -5.02
N THR A 101 1.20 70.64 -5.83
CA THR A 101 0.87 71.16 -7.16
C THR A 101 0.23 72.54 -7.06
N THR A 102 -0.72 72.71 -6.14
CA THR A 102 -1.39 74.01 -5.88
C THR A 102 -0.39 75.08 -5.45
N ALA A 103 0.56 74.74 -4.56
CA ALA A 103 1.62 75.65 -4.15
C ALA A 103 2.54 76.05 -5.31
N THR A 104 2.89 75.10 -6.19
CA THR A 104 3.69 75.37 -7.39
C THR A 104 2.95 76.28 -8.36
N ILE A 105 1.65 76.06 -8.57
CA ILE A 105 0.80 76.93 -9.40
C ILE A 105 0.79 78.36 -8.84
N HIS A 106 0.54 78.53 -7.52
CA HIS A 106 0.55 79.85 -6.90
C HIS A 106 1.91 80.54 -7.03
N PHE A 107 3.01 79.82 -6.80
CA PHE A 107 4.36 80.36 -6.97
C PHE A 107 4.60 80.86 -8.40
N CYS A 108 4.21 80.09 -9.41
CA CYS A 108 4.38 80.49 -10.81
C CYS A 108 3.50 81.69 -11.16
N ILE A 109 2.26 81.75 -10.65
CA ILE A 109 1.36 82.90 -10.85
C ILE A 109 1.96 84.18 -10.26
N GLU A 110 2.58 84.11 -9.08
CA GLU A 110 3.25 85.27 -8.48
C GLU A 110 4.50 85.68 -9.28
N ALA A 111 5.33 84.72 -9.71
CA ALA A 111 6.53 85.01 -10.50
C ALA A 111 6.21 85.65 -11.87
N LEU A 112 5.06 85.31 -12.47
CA LEU A 112 4.56 85.94 -13.70
C LEU A 112 4.21 87.42 -13.55
N LYS A 113 4.12 87.94 -12.32
CA LYS A 113 3.88 89.37 -12.06
C LYS A 113 5.16 90.22 -12.11
N GLU A 114 6.33 89.61 -12.31
CA GLU A 114 7.60 90.34 -12.43
C GLU A 114 7.53 91.36 -13.56
N SER A 115 7.91 92.60 -13.24
CA SER A 115 7.80 93.74 -14.15
C SER A 115 9.04 93.94 -15.01
N ASP A 116 10.20 93.47 -14.54
CA ASP A 116 11.47 93.53 -15.27
C ASP A 116 11.66 92.32 -16.21
N PRO A 117 11.72 92.52 -17.55
CA PRO A 117 11.84 91.42 -18.50
C PRO A 117 13.14 90.62 -18.37
N ALA A 118 14.25 91.23 -17.93
CA ALA A 118 15.53 90.54 -17.77
C ALA A 118 15.50 89.59 -16.57
N SER A 119 15.03 90.06 -15.42
CA SER A 119 14.85 89.27 -14.19
C SER A 119 13.88 88.09 -14.41
N PHE A 120 12.80 88.30 -15.16
CA PHE A 120 11.88 87.22 -15.52
C PHE A 120 12.54 86.16 -16.43
N MET A 121 13.33 86.59 -17.42
CA MET A 121 14.01 85.67 -18.33
C MET A 121 15.04 84.79 -17.62
N GLU A 122 15.72 85.31 -16.59
CA GLU A 122 16.64 84.51 -15.75
C GLU A 122 15.89 83.45 -14.93
N ALA A 123 14.67 83.74 -14.46
CA ALA A 123 13.87 82.82 -13.66
C ALA A 123 13.03 81.82 -14.49
N LYS A 124 12.83 82.09 -15.78
CA LYS A 124 11.94 81.34 -16.67
C LYS A 124 12.27 79.84 -16.74
N GLU A 125 13.54 79.49 -16.97
CA GLU A 125 13.98 78.10 -17.13
C GLU A 125 13.70 77.27 -15.86
N VAL A 126 13.92 77.87 -14.69
CA VAL A 126 13.65 77.27 -13.37
C VAL A 126 12.15 77.07 -13.14
N LEU A 127 11.32 78.03 -13.56
CA LEU A 127 9.86 77.92 -13.48
C LEU A 127 9.34 76.81 -14.40
N GLU A 128 9.85 76.72 -15.63
CA GLU A 128 9.49 75.66 -16.58
C GLU A 128 9.87 74.29 -16.03
N GLU A 129 11.08 74.12 -15.49
CA GLU A 129 11.50 72.87 -14.85
C GLU A 129 10.59 72.49 -13.68
N ARG A 130 10.23 73.46 -12.82
CA ARG A 130 9.37 73.22 -11.65
C ARG A 130 7.95 72.83 -12.04
N VAL A 131 7.38 73.46 -13.07
CA VAL A 131 6.05 73.11 -13.61
C VAL A 131 6.08 71.74 -14.27
N CYS A 132 7.11 71.43 -15.07
CA CYS A 132 7.30 70.11 -15.67
C CYS A 132 7.44 69.02 -14.59
N GLY A 133 8.19 69.29 -13.52
CA GLY A 133 8.34 68.39 -12.37
C GLY A 133 7.01 68.11 -11.67
N ALA A 134 6.28 69.16 -11.29
CA ALA A 134 4.97 69.03 -10.62
C ALA A 134 3.94 68.30 -11.51
N ARG A 135 3.95 68.57 -12.81
CA ARG A 135 3.10 67.86 -13.77
C ARG A 135 3.40 66.37 -13.83
N ARG A 136 4.68 65.99 -13.91
CA ARG A 136 5.08 64.59 -13.93
C ARG A 136 4.69 63.87 -12.64
N GLU A 137 4.96 64.48 -11.48
CA GLU A 137 4.58 63.93 -10.18
C GLU A 137 3.05 63.75 -10.06
N TRP A 138 2.27 64.70 -10.58
CA TRP A 138 0.83 64.56 -10.68
C TRP A 138 0.43 63.37 -11.55
N GLU A 139 0.96 63.27 -12.77
CA GLU A 139 0.64 62.17 -13.70
C GLU A 139 1.03 60.79 -13.14
N GLU A 140 2.12 60.70 -12.38
CA GLU A 140 2.56 59.46 -11.72
C GLU A 140 1.71 59.09 -10.50
N THR A 141 1.25 60.08 -9.73
CA THR A 141 0.61 59.84 -8.42
C THR A 141 -0.92 59.86 -8.50
N MET A 142 -1.51 60.79 -9.28
CA MET A 142 -2.96 61.04 -9.39
C MET A 142 -3.66 60.16 -10.42
N ILE A 143 -3.76 58.87 -10.12
CA ILE A 143 -4.56 57.92 -10.91
C ILE A 143 -6.01 57.94 -10.36
N PRO A 144 -7.04 58.23 -11.18
CA PRO A 144 -8.43 58.38 -10.72
C PRO A 144 -9.13 57.03 -10.46
N GLU A 145 -8.44 56.09 -9.83
CA GLU A 145 -8.96 54.76 -9.50
C GLU A 145 -8.65 54.37 -8.05
N PRO A 146 -9.61 53.81 -7.29
CA PRO A 146 -9.35 53.32 -5.94
C PRO A 146 -8.34 52.17 -5.95
N ARG A 147 -7.31 52.23 -5.08
CA ARG A 147 -6.30 51.16 -4.95
C ARG A 147 -6.90 49.82 -4.52
N VAL A 148 -8.08 49.81 -3.90
CA VAL A 148 -8.78 48.61 -3.44
C VAL A 148 -10.28 48.68 -3.72
N SER A 149 -10.88 47.56 -4.12
CA SER A 149 -12.33 47.43 -4.28
C SER A 149 -13.06 47.41 -2.93
N PRO A 150 -14.26 48.03 -2.82
CA PRO A 150 -15.11 47.95 -1.64
C PRO A 150 -15.83 46.60 -1.47
N SER A 151 -15.90 45.76 -2.51
CA SER A 151 -16.63 44.49 -2.44
C SER A 151 -15.83 43.38 -1.73
N PHE A 152 -16.58 42.47 -1.09
CA PHE A 152 -16.08 41.22 -0.53
C PHE A 152 -16.71 40.06 -1.30
N ASN A 153 -15.93 39.40 -2.15
CA ASN A 153 -16.39 38.24 -2.92
C ASN A 153 -16.18 36.97 -2.09
N LEU A 154 -17.01 36.77 -1.07
CA LEU A 154 -16.91 35.66 -0.12
C LEU A 154 -18.25 34.91 -0.07
N SER A 155 -18.18 33.59 -0.11
CA SER A 155 -19.32 32.71 0.17
C SER A 155 -18.86 31.65 1.16
N LEU A 156 -19.72 31.35 2.15
CA LEU A 156 -19.54 30.20 3.01
C LEU A 156 -20.27 29.02 2.36
N ASP A 157 -19.58 27.91 2.15
CA ASP A 157 -20.20 26.65 1.73
C ASP A 157 -20.47 25.81 2.99
N ASP A 158 -21.75 25.62 3.32
CA ASP A 158 -22.23 24.87 4.48
C ASP A 158 -22.80 23.49 4.12
N HIS A 159 -22.87 23.14 2.83
CA HIS A 159 -23.60 21.96 2.38
C HIS A 159 -23.01 20.65 2.93
N THR A 160 -21.69 20.48 2.82
CA THR A 160 -21.01 19.28 3.33
C THR A 160 -21.18 19.10 4.83
N LEU A 161 -21.14 20.20 5.59
CA LEU A 161 -21.33 20.17 7.04
C LEU A 161 -22.77 19.78 7.40
N LEU A 162 -23.76 20.33 6.69
CA LEU A 162 -25.17 19.97 6.90
C LEU A 162 -25.41 18.49 6.61
N THR A 163 -24.84 17.95 5.53
CA THR A 163 -24.92 16.51 5.23
C THR A 163 -24.30 15.67 6.33
N ALA A 164 -23.11 16.05 6.84
CA ALA A 164 -22.47 15.35 7.95
C ALA A 164 -23.33 15.37 9.23
N ILE A 165 -23.97 16.51 9.54
CA ILE A 165 -24.90 16.64 10.67
C ILE A 165 -26.13 15.74 10.49
N GLN A 166 -26.68 15.63 9.28
CA GLN A 166 -27.82 14.76 9.00
C GLN A 166 -27.47 13.26 9.09
N GLN A 167 -26.20 12.90 8.86
CA GLN A 167 -25.71 11.53 8.90
C GLN A 167 -25.18 11.11 10.28
N LEU A 168 -25.11 12.03 11.24
CA LEU A 168 -24.70 11.74 12.62
C LEU A 168 -25.69 10.74 13.25
N THR A 169 -25.21 9.53 13.54
CA THR A 169 -25.99 8.43 14.09
C THR A 169 -25.16 7.64 15.11
N PHE A 170 -25.82 6.78 15.90
CA PHE A 170 -25.13 5.88 16.82
C PHE A 170 -24.32 4.82 16.06
N ILE A 171 -23.05 4.69 16.41
CA ILE A 171 -22.22 3.55 16.02
C ILE A 171 -22.46 2.45 17.07
N GLN A 172 -22.84 1.26 16.62
CA GLN A 172 -23.06 0.14 17.53
C GLN A 172 -21.72 -0.29 18.12
N LEU A 173 -21.55 -0.14 19.44
CA LEU A 173 -20.41 -0.64 20.22
C LEU A 173 -20.43 -2.17 20.34
N LYS A 174 -20.43 -2.85 19.19
CA LYS A 174 -20.27 -4.30 19.11
C LYS A 174 -19.11 -4.63 18.17
N PRO A 175 -18.37 -5.71 18.43
CA PRO A 175 -17.43 -6.24 17.45
C PRO A 175 -18.14 -6.45 16.10
N PRO A 176 -17.44 -6.27 14.97
CA PRO A 176 -18.05 -6.48 13.67
C PRO A 176 -18.57 -7.91 13.49
N GLY A 177 -19.52 -8.10 12.57
CA GLY A 177 -19.88 -9.42 12.09
C GLY A 177 -18.76 -10.05 11.26
N THR A 178 -18.76 -11.37 11.15
CA THR A 178 -17.77 -12.12 10.37
C THR A 178 -17.87 -11.76 8.88
N PRO A 179 -16.77 -11.31 8.24
CA PRO A 179 -16.75 -11.03 6.80
C PRO A 179 -16.94 -12.30 5.96
N SER A 180 -17.33 -12.14 4.70
CA SER A 180 -17.52 -13.24 3.76
C SER A 180 -16.49 -13.18 2.63
N MET A 181 -15.81 -14.29 2.35
CA MET A 181 -14.94 -14.42 1.17
C MET A 181 -15.79 -14.33 -0.11
N ILE A 182 -15.19 -13.80 -1.19
CA ILE A 182 -15.81 -13.73 -2.52
C ILE A 182 -14.99 -14.64 -3.46
N PRO A 183 -15.29 -15.95 -3.53
CA PRO A 183 -14.48 -16.90 -4.30
C PRO A 183 -14.34 -16.53 -5.77
N GLU A 184 -15.34 -15.88 -6.36
CA GLU A 184 -15.36 -15.46 -7.76
C GLU A 184 -14.36 -14.35 -8.07
N GLU A 185 -13.94 -13.59 -7.07
CA GLU A 185 -12.93 -12.52 -7.16
C GLU A 185 -11.57 -12.96 -6.60
N CYS A 186 -11.48 -14.19 -6.08
CA CYS A 186 -10.22 -14.79 -5.66
C CYS A 186 -9.54 -15.48 -6.85
N SER A 187 -8.22 -15.36 -6.95
CA SER A 187 -7.44 -16.01 -8.01
C SER A 187 -6.12 -16.53 -7.47
N ALA A 188 -5.54 -17.51 -8.18
CA ALA A 188 -4.18 -17.96 -7.97
C ALA A 188 -3.44 -17.87 -9.29
N GLU A 189 -2.36 -17.09 -9.31
CA GLU A 189 -1.55 -16.87 -10.50
C GLU A 189 -0.09 -17.14 -10.17
N ASN A 190 0.52 -18.13 -10.84
CA ASN A 190 1.91 -18.54 -10.61
C ASN A 190 2.10 -18.96 -9.13
N ASN A 191 2.91 -18.21 -8.39
CA ASN A 191 3.12 -18.34 -6.95
C ASN A 191 2.53 -17.17 -6.14
N SER A 192 1.49 -16.54 -6.67
CA SER A 192 0.73 -15.51 -5.98
C SER A 192 -0.73 -15.94 -5.84
N VAL A 193 -1.39 -15.45 -4.79
CA VAL A 193 -2.84 -15.60 -4.64
C VAL A 193 -3.46 -14.24 -4.33
N THR A 194 -4.56 -13.94 -5.01
CA THR A 194 -5.39 -12.78 -4.73
C THR A 194 -6.63 -13.23 -3.98
N VAL A 195 -6.89 -12.58 -2.86
CA VAL A 195 -7.99 -12.89 -1.95
C VAL A 195 -8.89 -11.67 -1.81
N ALA A 196 -10.19 -11.85 -2.02
CA ALA A 196 -11.20 -10.81 -1.91
C ALA A 196 -12.30 -11.20 -0.90
N TRP A 197 -12.80 -10.21 -0.15
CA TRP A 197 -13.84 -10.40 0.85
C TRP A 197 -14.79 -9.21 0.92
N ALA A 198 -15.97 -9.43 1.49
CA ALA A 198 -16.97 -8.39 1.75
C ALA A 198 -17.21 -8.20 3.26
N PRO A 199 -17.49 -6.97 3.72
CA PRO A 199 -17.95 -6.73 5.08
C PRO A 199 -19.26 -7.46 5.36
N HIS A 200 -19.45 -7.87 6.62
CA HIS A 200 -20.77 -8.31 7.07
C HIS A 200 -21.78 -7.14 6.98
N PRO A 201 -23.00 -7.35 6.46
CA PRO A 201 -24.03 -6.32 6.40
C PRO A 201 -24.25 -5.62 7.75
N HIS A 202 -24.41 -4.30 7.72
CA HIS A 202 -24.68 -3.46 8.91
C HIS A 202 -23.61 -3.52 10.02
N SER A 203 -22.38 -3.96 9.72
CA SER A 203 -21.26 -3.93 10.66
C SER A 203 -20.39 -2.69 10.44
N CYS A 204 -20.03 -2.02 11.54
CA CYS A 204 -19.06 -0.93 11.52
C CYS A 204 -17.64 -1.53 11.62
N VAL A 205 -16.93 -1.57 10.50
CA VAL A 205 -15.59 -2.15 10.37
C VAL A 205 -14.57 -1.03 10.22
N THR A 206 -13.45 -1.08 10.95
CA THR A 206 -12.30 -0.17 10.77
C THR A 206 -11.10 -0.87 10.15
N GLY A 207 -11.19 -2.17 9.90
CA GLY A 207 -10.15 -2.93 9.22
C GLY A 207 -10.38 -4.44 9.28
N TYR A 208 -9.50 -5.17 8.60
CA TYR A 208 -9.52 -6.61 8.44
C TYR A 208 -8.15 -7.20 8.74
N THR A 209 -8.12 -8.42 9.28
CA THR A 209 -6.92 -9.24 9.39
C THR A 209 -7.07 -10.44 8.48
N LEU A 210 -6.20 -10.55 7.48
CA LEU A 210 -6.09 -11.73 6.61
C LEU A 210 -4.99 -12.64 7.12
N GLN A 211 -5.29 -13.93 7.21
CA GLN A 211 -4.32 -14.96 7.50
C GLN A 211 -4.28 -16.03 6.43
N ILE A 212 -3.09 -16.56 6.17
CA ILE A 212 -2.87 -17.72 5.30
C ILE A 212 -1.99 -18.75 6.02
N ASP A 213 -2.14 -20.03 5.74
CA ASP A 213 -1.24 -21.06 6.25
C ASP A 213 0.05 -21.21 5.41
N ASP A 214 0.88 -22.20 5.71
CA ASP A 214 2.17 -22.43 5.06
C ASP A 214 2.09 -23.26 3.75
N GLY A 215 0.87 -23.53 3.27
CA GLY A 215 0.64 -24.39 2.11
C GLY A 215 0.88 -25.87 2.41
N SER A 216 0.94 -26.25 3.68
CA SER A 216 1.21 -27.62 4.16
C SER A 216 0.35 -27.96 5.38
N ASN A 217 -0.84 -27.35 5.48
CA ASN A 217 -1.77 -27.46 6.60
C ASN A 217 -1.19 -27.02 7.96
N GLY A 218 -0.14 -26.20 7.96
CA GLY A 218 0.47 -25.64 9.16
C GLY A 218 -0.35 -24.50 9.80
N PRO A 219 0.27 -23.74 10.72
CA PRO A 219 -0.39 -22.65 11.40
C PRO A 219 -0.66 -21.46 10.47
N PHE A 220 -1.81 -20.81 10.67
CA PHE A 220 -2.13 -19.55 10.02
C PHE A 220 -1.21 -18.43 10.49
N ARG A 221 -0.75 -17.59 9.56
CA ARG A 221 0.04 -16.39 9.80
C ARG A 221 -0.66 -15.17 9.20
N GLU A 222 -0.54 -14.05 9.90
CA GLU A 222 -1.05 -12.76 9.41
C GLU A 222 -0.21 -12.27 8.23
N VAL A 223 -0.89 -11.96 7.13
CA VAL A 223 -0.27 -11.46 5.90
C VAL A 223 -0.79 -10.07 5.51
N TYR A 224 -1.91 -9.66 6.07
CA TYR A 224 -2.46 -8.32 5.86
C TYR A 224 -3.28 -7.85 7.06
N SER A 225 -3.16 -6.56 7.38
CA SER A 225 -3.94 -5.85 8.39
C SER A 225 -4.20 -4.41 7.93
N GLY A 226 -5.46 -4.08 7.64
CA GLY A 226 -5.84 -2.76 7.10
C GLY A 226 -7.29 -2.70 6.61
N GLU A 227 -7.67 -1.60 5.95
CA GLU A 227 -9.06 -1.32 5.54
C GLU A 227 -9.49 -1.95 4.21
N GLU A 228 -8.52 -2.35 3.37
CA GLU A 228 -8.77 -2.92 2.05
C GLU A 228 -9.51 -4.24 2.15
N THR A 229 -10.27 -4.55 1.11
CA THR A 229 -11.08 -5.76 1.00
C THR A 229 -10.54 -6.76 -0.01
N VAL A 230 -9.38 -6.45 -0.60
CA VAL A 230 -8.66 -7.31 -1.54
C VAL A 230 -7.18 -7.26 -1.19
N CYS A 231 -6.51 -8.41 -1.20
CA CYS A 231 -5.08 -8.52 -0.94
C CYS A 231 -4.44 -9.56 -1.86
N THR A 232 -3.32 -9.20 -2.49
CA THR A 232 -2.47 -10.14 -3.24
C THR A 232 -1.29 -10.54 -2.37
N ILE A 233 -1.03 -11.84 -2.28
CA ILE A 233 0.05 -12.45 -1.51
C ILE A 233 1.00 -13.10 -2.49
N ASP A 234 2.21 -12.57 -2.61
CA ASP A 234 3.27 -13.04 -3.49
C ASP A 234 4.27 -13.97 -2.79
N GLY A 235 5.06 -14.69 -3.60
CA GLY A 235 6.20 -15.46 -3.09
C GLY A 235 5.81 -16.76 -2.38
N LEU A 236 4.63 -17.31 -2.71
CA LEU A 236 4.18 -18.59 -2.17
C LEU A 236 4.96 -19.75 -2.80
N HIS A 237 4.83 -20.94 -2.23
CA HIS A 237 5.38 -22.14 -2.83
C HIS A 237 4.48 -22.62 -3.95
N PHE A 238 5.10 -23.04 -5.05
CA PHE A 238 4.42 -23.71 -6.17
C PHE A 238 3.77 -25.03 -5.75
N ASN A 239 2.77 -25.45 -6.53
CA ASN A 239 2.03 -26.70 -6.36
C ASN A 239 1.59 -26.95 -4.91
N SER A 240 1.08 -25.90 -4.26
CA SER A 240 0.72 -25.94 -2.83
C SER A 240 -0.69 -25.39 -2.64
N ILE A 241 -1.45 -26.05 -1.77
CA ILE A 241 -2.80 -25.62 -1.41
C ILE A 241 -2.69 -24.79 -0.13
N TYR A 242 -3.06 -23.53 -0.24
CA TYR A 242 -3.09 -22.58 0.86
C TYR A 242 -4.51 -22.36 1.37
N ARG A 243 -4.67 -22.23 2.68
CA ARG A 243 -5.94 -21.87 3.32
C ARG A 243 -5.89 -20.42 3.75
N ALA A 244 -6.77 -19.59 3.20
CA ALA A 244 -6.90 -18.17 3.55
C ALA A 244 -8.17 -17.94 4.38
N ARG A 245 -8.08 -17.12 5.42
CA ARG A 245 -9.23 -16.71 6.25
C ARG A 245 -9.10 -15.27 6.69
N VAL A 246 -10.22 -14.57 6.80
CA VAL A 246 -10.27 -13.15 7.17
C VAL A 246 -11.20 -12.93 8.35
N ARG A 247 -10.87 -11.95 9.20
CA ARG A 247 -11.76 -11.41 10.23
C ARG A 247 -11.83 -9.90 10.13
N ALA A 248 -12.91 -9.29 10.58
CA ALA A 248 -13.07 -7.85 10.68
C ALA A 248 -12.78 -7.37 12.11
N PHE A 249 -12.33 -6.13 12.27
CA PHE A 249 -12.15 -5.51 13.57
C PHE A 249 -12.61 -4.05 13.58
N ASN A 250 -12.94 -3.57 14.78
CA ASN A 250 -13.18 -2.17 15.10
C ASN A 250 -12.62 -1.83 16.48
N SER A 251 -12.85 -0.61 16.97
CA SER A 251 -12.40 -0.16 18.30
C SER A 251 -12.98 -0.97 19.46
N THR A 252 -14.10 -1.67 19.27
CA THR A 252 -14.73 -2.53 20.29
C THR A 252 -14.13 -3.94 20.32
N GLY A 253 -13.68 -4.47 19.19
CA GLY A 253 -13.06 -5.79 19.13
C GLY A 253 -13.03 -6.39 17.72
N SER A 254 -12.76 -7.69 17.65
CA SER A 254 -12.68 -8.44 16.38
C SER A 254 -13.81 -9.46 16.26
N SER A 255 -14.27 -9.70 15.03
CA SER A 255 -15.12 -10.83 14.69
C SER A 255 -14.34 -12.16 14.81
N PRO A 256 -15.04 -13.31 14.83
CA PRO A 256 -14.46 -14.58 14.44
C PRO A 256 -13.88 -14.51 13.01
N PHE A 257 -12.98 -15.43 12.68
CA PHE A 257 -12.56 -15.63 11.30
C PHE A 257 -13.69 -16.28 10.49
N CYS A 258 -13.75 -15.97 9.20
CA CYS A 258 -14.60 -16.69 8.25
C CYS A 258 -14.13 -18.15 8.07
N GLU A 259 -14.96 -18.96 7.43
CA GLU A 259 -14.55 -20.28 6.95
C GLU A 259 -13.36 -20.14 5.99
N PRO A 260 -12.30 -20.96 6.13
CA PRO A 260 -11.12 -20.85 5.26
C PRO A 260 -11.44 -21.20 3.80
N LEU A 261 -10.95 -20.39 2.88
CA LEU A 261 -10.97 -20.66 1.44
C LEU A 261 -9.64 -21.32 1.02
N CYS A 262 -9.73 -22.41 0.25
CA CYS A 262 -8.56 -23.07 -0.31
C CYS A 262 -8.19 -22.49 -1.68
N LEU A 263 -6.93 -22.11 -1.87
CA LEU A 263 -6.37 -21.62 -3.13
C LEU A 263 -5.14 -22.44 -3.48
N GLN A 264 -5.00 -22.84 -4.74
CA GLN A 264 -3.88 -23.67 -5.19
C GLN A 264 -2.99 -22.85 -6.13
N THR A 265 -1.71 -22.71 -5.76
CA THR A 265 -0.70 -22.11 -6.64
C THR A 265 -0.42 -23.00 -7.84
N ALA A 266 0.12 -22.41 -8.90
CA ALA A 266 0.41 -23.13 -10.13
C ALA A 266 1.32 -24.34 -9.87
N GLU A 267 1.09 -25.43 -10.62
CA GLU A 267 1.95 -26.61 -10.55
C GLU A 267 3.35 -26.31 -11.09
N ILE A 268 3.42 -25.50 -12.14
CA ILE A 268 4.65 -25.20 -12.88
C ILE A 268 4.90 -23.70 -12.86
N ALA A 269 6.14 -23.31 -12.62
CA ALA A 269 6.56 -21.92 -12.66
C ALA A 269 6.71 -21.39 -14.09
N TRP A 270 6.19 -20.19 -14.32
CA TRP A 270 6.54 -19.36 -15.48
C TRP A 270 7.25 -18.08 -15.01
N PHE A 271 8.33 -17.71 -15.70
CA PHE A 271 9.14 -16.56 -15.33
C PHE A 271 9.89 -16.00 -16.54
N GLY A 272 10.29 -14.73 -16.45
CA GLY A 272 11.16 -14.06 -17.43
C GLY A 272 12.53 -13.79 -16.83
N TYR A 273 13.36 -13.07 -17.57
CA TYR A 273 14.56 -12.47 -17.00
C TYR A 273 14.19 -11.23 -16.17
N ASP A 274 14.81 -11.11 -15.01
CA ASP A 274 14.82 -9.90 -14.19
C ASP A 274 16.25 -9.36 -14.13
N THR A 275 16.48 -8.29 -14.90
CA THR A 275 17.77 -7.61 -14.94
C THR A 275 17.62 -6.14 -15.26
N GLN A 276 18.46 -5.32 -14.62
CA GLN A 276 18.55 -3.87 -14.84
C GLN A 276 19.97 -3.46 -15.26
N HIS A 277 20.80 -4.43 -15.65
CA HIS A 277 22.18 -4.16 -16.03
C HIS A 277 22.23 -3.45 -17.41
N PRO A 278 23.00 -2.36 -17.59
CA PRO A 278 23.00 -1.58 -18.84
C PRO A 278 23.48 -2.36 -20.07
N ASP A 279 24.38 -3.33 -19.88
CA ASP A 279 24.89 -4.17 -20.98
C ASP A 279 23.89 -5.26 -21.43
N HIS A 280 22.79 -5.44 -20.71
CA HIS A 280 21.74 -6.38 -21.03
C HIS A 280 20.65 -5.74 -21.89
N ILE A 281 20.29 -6.44 -22.96
CA ILE A 281 19.22 -6.04 -23.87
C ILE A 281 18.18 -7.14 -23.86
N LEU A 282 17.04 -6.81 -23.25
CA LEU A 282 15.92 -7.72 -23.04
C LEU A 282 14.84 -7.47 -24.10
N SER A 283 14.24 -8.54 -24.62
CA SER A 283 13.06 -8.45 -25.50
C SER A 283 11.83 -7.92 -24.74
N GLU A 284 10.85 -7.37 -25.48
CA GLU A 284 9.61 -6.84 -24.90
C GLU A 284 8.83 -7.86 -24.06
N ASP A 285 8.88 -9.15 -24.45
CA ASP A 285 8.23 -10.24 -23.73
C ASP A 285 9.03 -10.75 -22.50
N GLY A 286 10.21 -10.18 -22.25
CA GLY A 286 11.07 -10.55 -21.12
C GLY A 286 11.72 -11.94 -21.23
N ARG A 287 11.68 -12.59 -22.39
CA ARG A 287 12.16 -13.98 -22.56
C ARG A 287 13.46 -14.13 -23.30
N THR A 288 13.90 -13.13 -24.06
CA THR A 288 15.12 -13.20 -24.84
C THR A 288 16.11 -12.16 -24.34
N LEU A 289 17.30 -12.62 -23.95
CA LEU A 289 18.35 -11.77 -23.41
C LEU A 289 19.58 -11.78 -24.31
N ARG A 290 20.12 -10.59 -24.58
CA ARG A 290 21.41 -10.36 -25.22
C ARG A 290 22.34 -9.58 -24.29
N CYS A 291 23.62 -9.90 -24.29
CA CYS A 291 24.64 -9.14 -23.55
C CYS A 291 25.68 -8.56 -24.51
N ASP A 292 25.83 -7.24 -24.56
CA ASP A 292 26.74 -6.57 -25.52
C ASP A 292 28.15 -6.35 -24.97
N SER A 293 28.37 -6.67 -23.70
CA SER A 293 29.66 -6.55 -23.06
C SER A 293 30.62 -7.65 -23.46
N TYR A 294 31.92 -7.34 -23.50
CA TYR A 294 32.97 -8.35 -23.53
C TYR A 294 33.16 -9.04 -22.18
N GLU A 295 32.75 -8.37 -21.10
CA GLU A 295 32.77 -8.89 -19.74
C GLU A 295 31.51 -9.70 -19.44
N HIS A 296 31.59 -10.53 -18.40
CA HIS A 296 30.47 -11.35 -17.95
C HIS A 296 29.47 -10.55 -17.14
N ARG A 297 28.20 -10.68 -17.50
CA ARG A 297 27.09 -10.09 -16.76
C ARG A 297 26.10 -11.18 -16.37
N VAL A 298 25.71 -11.21 -15.09
CA VAL A 298 24.72 -12.16 -14.56
C VAL A 298 23.32 -11.58 -14.65
N ALA A 299 22.40 -12.34 -15.22
CA ALA A 299 20.96 -12.08 -15.15
C ALA A 299 20.26 -13.16 -14.31
N LEU A 300 19.25 -12.76 -13.54
CA LEU A 300 18.42 -13.66 -12.75
C LEU A 300 17.05 -13.84 -13.42
N GLY A 301 16.34 -14.90 -13.04
CA GLY A 301 14.93 -15.07 -13.33
C GLY A 301 14.06 -14.23 -12.39
N SER A 302 12.85 -13.87 -12.84
CA SER A 302 11.90 -13.07 -12.05
C SER A 302 11.21 -13.85 -10.92
N VAL A 303 11.42 -15.16 -10.83
CA VAL A 303 10.80 -16.05 -9.84
C VAL A 303 11.88 -16.87 -9.15
N GLY A 304 11.81 -16.92 -7.82
CA GLY A 304 12.71 -17.70 -6.98
C GLY A 304 12.05 -18.95 -6.41
N PHE A 305 12.87 -19.95 -6.10
CA PHE A 305 12.46 -21.26 -5.60
C PHE A 305 13.13 -21.59 -4.27
N SER A 306 12.32 -22.04 -3.30
CA SER A 306 12.77 -22.51 -1.98
C SER A 306 12.33 -23.95 -1.68
N ARG A 307 11.42 -24.51 -2.49
CA ARG A 307 10.87 -25.86 -2.33
C ARG A 307 10.46 -26.44 -3.68
N GLY A 308 10.43 -27.77 -3.75
CA GLY A 308 9.89 -28.53 -4.89
C GLY A 308 10.90 -28.81 -6.00
N CYS A 309 10.40 -29.23 -7.15
CA CYS A 309 11.19 -29.55 -8.32
C CYS A 309 10.78 -28.63 -9.48
N HIS A 310 11.76 -28.04 -10.16
CA HIS A 310 11.53 -27.03 -11.20
C HIS A 310 12.38 -27.34 -12.43
N TYR A 311 11.82 -27.11 -13.62
CA TYR A 311 12.51 -27.31 -14.89
C TYR A 311 12.30 -26.15 -15.83
N TRP A 312 13.38 -25.71 -16.47
CA TRP A 312 13.33 -24.69 -17.52
C TRP A 312 14.45 -24.94 -18.53
N GLU A 313 14.33 -24.32 -19.69
CA GLU A 313 15.31 -24.45 -20.76
C GLU A 313 15.73 -23.08 -21.29
N PHE A 314 16.93 -23.03 -21.85
CA PHE A 314 17.44 -21.91 -22.61
C PHE A 314 17.74 -22.36 -24.04
N LYS A 315 17.17 -21.66 -25.02
CA LYS A 315 17.48 -21.83 -26.43
C LYS A 315 18.64 -20.92 -26.80
N VAL A 316 19.68 -21.48 -27.42
CA VAL A 316 20.82 -20.71 -27.93
C VAL A 316 20.45 -20.14 -29.30
N GLU A 317 19.99 -18.90 -29.32
CA GLU A 317 19.58 -18.21 -30.57
C GLU A 317 20.77 -17.67 -31.34
N ARG A 318 21.84 -17.26 -30.64
CA ARG A 318 23.08 -16.81 -31.26
C ARG A 318 24.28 -17.14 -30.38
N TYR A 319 25.24 -17.86 -30.97
CA TYR A 319 26.53 -18.17 -30.39
C TYR A 319 27.60 -18.24 -31.49
N ASP A 320 28.69 -17.50 -31.33
CA ASP A 320 29.77 -17.39 -32.33
C ASP A 320 31.01 -18.24 -32.00
N GLY A 321 30.96 -19.04 -30.94
CA GLY A 321 32.07 -19.90 -30.50
C GLY A 321 33.10 -19.23 -29.59
N ASN A 322 33.07 -17.90 -29.45
CA ASN A 322 34.07 -17.15 -28.70
C ASN A 322 33.55 -16.63 -27.36
N ALA A 323 32.28 -16.90 -27.04
CA ALA A 323 31.65 -16.52 -25.80
C ALA A 323 31.67 -17.64 -24.77
N ASP A 324 31.66 -17.22 -23.52
CA ASP A 324 31.75 -18.07 -22.34
C ASP A 324 30.41 -17.98 -21.62
N ILE A 325 29.57 -19.01 -21.77
CA ILE A 325 28.21 -19.01 -21.22
C ILE A 325 28.21 -19.83 -19.94
N SER A 326 27.51 -19.36 -18.91
CA SER A 326 27.27 -20.15 -17.70
C SER A 326 25.78 -20.14 -17.36
N PHE A 327 25.25 -21.32 -17.06
CA PHE A 327 23.85 -21.56 -16.73
C PHE A 327 23.74 -22.09 -15.32
N GLY A 328 22.76 -21.67 -14.53
CA GLY A 328 22.64 -22.18 -13.18
C GLY A 328 21.53 -21.58 -12.35
N VAL A 329 21.79 -21.55 -11.04
CA VAL A 329 20.97 -20.87 -10.04
C VAL A 329 21.84 -20.01 -9.14
N ALA A 330 21.27 -18.94 -8.60
CA ALA A 330 21.96 -18.06 -7.69
C ALA A 330 21.04 -17.46 -6.62
N ARG A 331 21.65 -17.00 -5.54
CA ARG A 331 21.02 -16.17 -4.51
C ARG A 331 20.77 -14.75 -5.06
N PRO A 332 19.79 -14.00 -4.52
CA PRO A 332 19.43 -12.67 -5.03
C PRO A 332 20.60 -11.65 -4.98
N ASN A 333 21.52 -11.80 -4.03
CA ASN A 333 22.66 -10.90 -3.84
C ASN A 333 23.95 -11.36 -4.55
N VAL A 334 23.85 -12.24 -5.56
CA VAL A 334 25.02 -12.71 -6.32
C VAL A 334 25.73 -11.54 -7.03
N CYS A 335 27.06 -11.62 -7.15
CA CYS A 335 27.83 -10.65 -7.93
C CYS A 335 27.42 -10.69 -9.41
N LYS A 336 26.92 -9.56 -9.92
CA LYS A 336 26.41 -9.46 -11.30
C LYS A 336 27.50 -9.16 -12.34
N GLU A 337 28.70 -8.78 -11.89
CA GLU A 337 29.83 -8.36 -12.74
C GLU A 337 30.86 -9.48 -12.98
N THR A 338 30.43 -10.73 -12.93
CA THR A 338 31.34 -11.85 -13.09
C THR A 338 30.64 -13.06 -13.69
N ILE A 339 31.42 -14.10 -13.99
CA ILE A 339 30.88 -15.35 -14.49
C ILE A 339 30.12 -16.09 -13.38
N LEU A 340 28.91 -16.55 -13.70
CA LEU A 340 28.07 -17.28 -12.75
C LEU A 340 28.78 -18.55 -12.29
N GLY A 341 28.82 -18.82 -10.98
CA GLY A 341 29.55 -19.92 -10.36
C GLY A 341 30.86 -19.50 -9.68
N LYS A 342 31.39 -18.31 -10.00
CA LYS A 342 32.64 -17.81 -9.41
C LYS A 342 32.46 -17.28 -7.98
N CYS A 343 31.29 -16.70 -7.70
CA CYS A 343 30.99 -16.12 -6.38
C CYS A 343 30.21 -17.09 -5.49
N GLU A 344 30.26 -16.82 -4.18
CA GLU A 344 29.43 -17.51 -3.20
C GLU A 344 27.93 -17.37 -3.53
N GLY A 345 27.16 -18.41 -3.23
CA GLY A 345 25.71 -18.42 -3.47
C GLY A 345 25.32 -18.57 -4.95
N SER A 346 26.23 -19.06 -5.80
CA SER A 346 25.94 -19.42 -7.20
C SER A 346 26.41 -20.82 -7.54
N TRP A 347 25.59 -21.55 -8.30
CA TRP A 347 25.79 -22.94 -8.71
C TRP A 347 25.51 -23.04 -10.19
N SER A 348 26.46 -23.51 -10.97
CA SER A 348 26.35 -23.37 -12.43
C SER A 348 27.12 -24.43 -13.21
N MET A 349 26.81 -24.49 -14.49
CA MET A 349 27.58 -25.17 -15.52
C MET A 349 28.07 -24.12 -16.53
N TYR A 350 29.38 -23.99 -16.63
CA TYR A 350 30.03 -23.31 -17.74
C TYR A 350 29.93 -24.19 -18.98
N ILE A 351 29.72 -23.58 -20.14
CA ILE A 351 29.73 -24.26 -21.44
C ILE A 351 30.26 -23.36 -22.55
N ASP A 352 31.18 -23.90 -23.35
CA ASP A 352 31.73 -23.31 -24.58
C ASP A 352 31.32 -24.15 -25.81
N GLY A 353 31.96 -23.94 -26.97
CA GLY A 353 31.68 -24.71 -28.19
C GLY A 353 32.19 -26.16 -28.19
N GLU A 354 33.07 -26.54 -27.26
CA GLU A 354 33.75 -27.84 -27.24
C GLU A 354 33.42 -28.68 -26.00
N ARG A 355 33.11 -28.04 -24.87
CA ARG A 355 33.09 -28.68 -23.55
C ARG A 355 32.23 -27.92 -22.54
N SER A 356 31.89 -28.62 -21.47
CA SER A 356 31.24 -28.05 -20.28
C SER A 356 31.96 -28.49 -19.01
N TRP A 357 31.79 -27.73 -17.92
CA TRP A 357 32.16 -28.13 -16.56
C TRP A 357 31.29 -27.44 -15.53
N LEU A 358 31.17 -28.05 -14.36
CA LEU A 358 30.41 -27.50 -13.24
C LEU A 358 31.26 -26.50 -12.46
N MET A 359 30.64 -25.45 -11.92
CA MET A 359 31.33 -24.38 -11.21
C MET A 359 30.55 -23.87 -9.98
N HIS A 360 31.26 -23.75 -8.85
CA HIS A 360 30.78 -23.20 -7.59
C HIS A 360 31.95 -22.60 -6.80
N GLN A 361 31.77 -21.38 -6.26
CA GLN A 361 32.81 -20.64 -5.53
C GLN A 361 34.16 -20.54 -6.26
N GLY A 362 34.15 -20.56 -7.59
CA GLY A 362 35.35 -20.50 -8.42
C GLY A 362 36.07 -21.83 -8.63
N ASP A 363 35.63 -22.91 -7.98
CA ASP A 363 36.14 -24.26 -8.23
C ASP A 363 35.43 -24.91 -9.42
N HIS A 364 36.16 -25.70 -10.21
CA HIS A 364 35.69 -26.32 -11.45
C HIS A 364 35.70 -27.85 -11.32
N PHE A 365 34.62 -28.52 -11.73
CA PHE A 365 34.44 -29.96 -11.55
C PHE A 365 33.82 -30.63 -12.78
N ASN A 366 33.97 -31.95 -12.89
CA ASN A 366 33.25 -32.82 -13.85
C ASN A 366 33.22 -32.26 -15.28
N ARG A 367 34.40 -32.13 -15.88
CA ARG A 367 34.53 -31.66 -17.26
C ARG A 367 34.00 -32.72 -18.24
N THR A 368 33.07 -32.33 -19.08
CA THR A 368 32.41 -33.18 -20.07
C THR A 368 32.69 -32.65 -21.47
N ALA A 369 32.93 -33.57 -22.42
CA ALA A 369 33.08 -33.22 -23.83
C ALA A 369 31.71 -33.00 -24.48
N GLY A 370 31.63 -32.04 -25.40
CA GLY A 370 30.37 -31.60 -25.98
C GLY A 370 29.99 -30.24 -25.42
N GLY A 371 30.04 -29.23 -26.30
CA GLY A 371 29.68 -27.85 -26.00
C GLY A 371 28.27 -27.51 -26.49
N VAL A 372 28.08 -26.25 -26.88
CA VAL A 372 26.85 -25.75 -27.50
C VAL A 372 27.12 -25.04 -28.81
N VAL A 373 26.17 -25.13 -29.73
CA VAL A 373 26.11 -24.32 -30.95
C VAL A 373 24.78 -23.58 -31.04
N THR A 374 24.71 -22.62 -31.98
CA THR A 374 23.45 -21.94 -32.29
C THR A 374 22.39 -22.97 -32.71
N GLY A 375 21.22 -22.92 -32.06
CA GLY A 375 20.14 -23.88 -32.24
C GLY A 375 20.07 -24.97 -31.17
N ASP A 376 21.04 -25.08 -30.26
CA ASP A 376 20.95 -26.03 -29.15
C ASP A 376 20.05 -25.54 -28.01
N THR A 377 19.58 -26.48 -27.20
CA THR A 377 18.77 -26.23 -26.01
C THR A 377 19.49 -26.73 -24.76
N VAL A 378 19.65 -25.86 -23.77
CA VAL A 378 20.23 -26.19 -22.45
C VAL A 378 19.12 -26.24 -21.41
N GLY A 379 18.87 -27.43 -20.85
CA GLY A 379 17.85 -27.66 -19.82
C GLY A 379 18.44 -27.72 -18.42
N LEU A 380 17.74 -27.15 -17.44
CA LEU A 380 18.12 -27.18 -16.03
C LEU A 380 17.00 -27.82 -15.22
N TYR A 381 17.34 -28.81 -14.40
CA TYR A 381 16.44 -29.45 -13.46
C TYR A 381 16.90 -29.18 -12.03
N LEU A 382 16.15 -28.35 -11.31
CA LEU A 382 16.38 -28.01 -9.92
C LEU A 382 15.49 -28.88 -9.03
N ASN A 383 16.09 -29.75 -8.21
CA ASN A 383 15.40 -30.57 -7.23
C ASN A 383 15.80 -30.12 -5.82
N LEU A 384 14.99 -29.26 -5.21
CA LEU A 384 15.26 -28.73 -3.86
C LEU A 384 14.97 -29.75 -2.75
N SER A 385 14.21 -30.81 -3.04
CA SER A 385 14.00 -31.91 -2.10
C SER A 385 15.23 -32.81 -1.98
N ALA A 386 15.97 -33.00 -3.08
CA ALA A 386 17.24 -33.72 -3.09
C ALA A 386 18.46 -32.80 -2.98
N SER A 387 18.26 -31.48 -2.95
CA SER A 387 19.32 -30.45 -3.02
C SER A 387 20.27 -30.68 -4.20
N THR A 388 19.73 -30.89 -5.41
CA THR A 388 20.53 -31.10 -6.63
C THR A 388 20.10 -30.18 -7.76
N LEU A 389 21.08 -29.81 -8.60
CA LEU A 389 20.87 -29.11 -9.86
C LEU A 389 21.50 -29.93 -11.00
N THR A 390 20.69 -30.35 -11.97
CA THR A 390 21.14 -31.18 -13.10
C THR A 390 21.03 -30.42 -14.42
N PHE A 391 22.02 -30.60 -15.28
CA PHE A 391 22.14 -29.90 -16.56
C PHE A 391 22.02 -30.85 -17.74
N TYR A 392 21.33 -30.40 -18.78
CA TYR A 392 21.08 -31.15 -20.00
C TYR A 392 21.41 -30.28 -21.22
N VAL A 393 21.97 -30.89 -22.27
CA VAL A 393 22.10 -30.28 -23.60
C VAL A 393 21.37 -31.17 -24.58
N ASN A 394 20.35 -30.63 -25.25
CA ASN A 394 19.48 -31.36 -26.16
C ASN A 394 18.90 -32.65 -25.55
N GLY A 395 18.57 -32.63 -24.26
CA GLY A 395 18.05 -33.77 -23.50
C GLY A 395 19.10 -34.76 -23.01
N MET A 396 20.38 -34.59 -23.36
CA MET A 396 21.47 -35.43 -22.84
C MET A 396 22.07 -34.80 -21.57
N MET A 397 22.16 -35.58 -20.50
CA MET A 397 22.71 -35.11 -19.21
C MET A 397 24.20 -34.80 -19.34
N GLN A 398 24.60 -33.59 -18.95
CA GLN A 398 26.00 -33.14 -18.93
C GLN A 398 26.65 -33.33 -17.55
N GLY A 399 25.86 -33.20 -16.49
CA GLY A 399 26.31 -33.37 -15.10
C GLY A 399 25.27 -32.88 -14.09
N TYR A 400 25.52 -33.15 -12.82
CA TYR A 400 24.73 -32.62 -11.71
C TYR A 400 25.64 -32.03 -10.62
N LEU A 401 25.13 -31.02 -9.92
CA LEU A 401 25.81 -30.32 -8.84
C LEU A 401 24.97 -30.42 -7.56
N PRO A 402 25.53 -30.94 -6.45
CA PRO A 402 24.87 -30.87 -5.16
C PRO A 402 24.87 -29.43 -4.65
N LEU A 403 23.72 -29.00 -4.15
CA LEU A 403 23.51 -27.67 -3.58
C LEU A 403 23.85 -27.73 -2.09
N THR A 404 24.87 -26.98 -1.69
CA THR A 404 25.25 -26.77 -0.29
C THR A 404 24.47 -25.58 0.27
N ASP A 405 24.10 -25.61 1.56
CA ASP A 405 23.35 -24.52 2.22
C ASP A 405 22.15 -24.01 1.39
N THR A 406 21.18 -24.89 1.14
CA THR A 406 19.94 -24.55 0.41
C THR A 406 18.96 -23.70 1.23
N SER A 407 19.40 -23.11 2.34
CA SER A 407 18.59 -22.17 3.10
C SER A 407 18.32 -20.91 2.26
N GLY A 408 17.05 -20.51 2.18
CA GLY A 408 16.62 -19.35 1.42
C GLY A 408 16.09 -19.65 0.02
N VAL A 409 16.12 -18.64 -0.84
CA VAL A 409 15.49 -18.66 -2.18
C VAL A 409 16.58 -18.66 -3.25
N LEU A 410 16.48 -19.58 -4.21
CA LEU A 410 17.35 -19.67 -5.38
C LEU A 410 16.61 -19.22 -6.64
N TYR A 411 17.26 -18.37 -7.42
CA TYR A 411 16.75 -17.87 -8.68
C TYR A 411 17.46 -18.55 -9.84
N PRO A 412 16.76 -18.92 -10.93
CA PRO A 412 17.40 -19.23 -12.20
C PRO A 412 18.38 -18.11 -12.56
N ALA A 413 19.57 -18.48 -13.03
CA ALA A 413 20.62 -17.52 -13.29
C ALA A 413 21.40 -17.92 -14.54
N ILE A 414 21.86 -16.91 -15.28
CA ILE A 414 22.80 -17.08 -16.39
C ILE A 414 23.83 -15.98 -16.35
N SER A 415 25.03 -16.25 -16.87
CA SER A 415 25.98 -15.20 -17.22
C SER A 415 26.31 -15.22 -18.70
N LEU A 416 26.25 -14.04 -19.32
CA LEU A 416 26.48 -13.84 -20.75
C LEU A 416 27.57 -12.81 -21.01
N ASN A 417 28.23 -12.95 -22.15
CA ASN A 417 29.12 -11.96 -22.75
C ASN A 417 29.06 -12.06 -24.29
N ARG A 418 29.74 -11.16 -24.98
CA ARG A 418 30.07 -11.22 -26.42
C ARG A 418 28.88 -11.44 -27.35
N CYS A 419 27.80 -10.68 -27.16
CA CYS A 419 26.61 -10.67 -28.02
C CYS A 419 25.88 -12.03 -28.14
N VAL A 420 26.06 -12.94 -27.18
CA VAL A 420 25.26 -14.16 -27.09
C VAL A 420 23.79 -13.78 -26.90
N VAL A 421 22.91 -14.50 -27.58
CA VAL A 421 21.46 -14.35 -27.46
C VAL A 421 20.87 -15.67 -26.96
N LEU A 422 20.15 -15.61 -25.84
CA LEU A 422 19.45 -16.75 -25.27
C LEU A 422 17.97 -16.44 -25.10
N THR A 423 17.14 -17.41 -25.45
CA THR A 423 15.69 -17.35 -25.19
C THR A 423 15.32 -18.36 -24.10
N LEU A 424 14.75 -17.86 -23.01
CA LEU A 424 14.26 -18.64 -21.88
C LEU A 424 12.90 -19.27 -22.20
N ARG A 425 12.76 -20.56 -21.85
CA ARG A 425 11.54 -21.35 -21.96
C ARG A 425 11.15 -21.88 -20.57
N THR A 426 9.99 -21.44 -20.07
CA THR A 426 9.44 -21.80 -18.76
C THR A 426 8.06 -22.44 -18.90
N GLY A 427 7.41 -22.80 -17.78
CA GLY A 427 6.12 -23.48 -17.83
C GLY A 427 6.24 -24.93 -18.36
N LEU A 428 7.40 -25.56 -18.14
CA LEU A 428 7.71 -26.90 -18.61
C LEU A 428 7.67 -27.91 -17.47
N HIS A 429 7.05 -29.07 -17.70
CA HIS A 429 7.27 -30.21 -16.83
C HIS A 429 8.68 -30.79 -17.07
N PRO A 430 9.35 -31.31 -16.02
CA PRO A 430 10.58 -32.06 -16.18
C PRO A 430 10.36 -33.25 -17.14
N PRO A 431 11.16 -33.41 -18.19
CA PRO A 431 11.09 -34.58 -19.05
C PRO A 431 11.24 -35.88 -18.26
N LYS A 432 10.57 -36.96 -18.69
CA LYS A 432 10.58 -38.26 -17.99
C LYS A 432 11.99 -38.80 -17.71
N HIS A 433 12.93 -38.56 -18.61
CA HIS A 433 14.32 -39.00 -18.46
C HIS A 433 15.07 -38.24 -17.35
N CYS A 434 14.65 -37.02 -17.00
CA CYS A 434 15.20 -36.25 -15.88
C CYS A 434 14.74 -36.79 -14.52
N LEU A 435 13.57 -37.44 -14.48
CA LEU A 435 13.00 -38.01 -13.26
C LEU A 435 13.62 -39.37 -12.89
N SER A 436 14.19 -40.10 -13.86
CA SER A 436 14.79 -41.42 -13.66
C SER A 436 16.25 -41.40 -13.17
N SER A 437 16.90 -40.23 -13.18
CA SER A 437 18.31 -40.06 -12.81
C SER A 437 18.49 -39.62 -11.36
N THR A 438 17.91 -40.34 -10.39
CA THR A 438 18.39 -40.30 -9.00
C THR A 438 19.65 -41.16 -8.93
N PRO A 439 20.85 -40.59 -8.70
CA PRO A 439 22.05 -41.39 -8.53
C PRO A 439 21.93 -42.23 -7.25
N GLU A 440 22.19 -43.53 -7.35
CA GLU A 440 22.42 -44.38 -6.18
C GLU A 440 23.56 -43.76 -5.35
N ILE A 441 23.28 -43.47 -4.09
CA ILE A 441 24.26 -42.97 -3.13
C ILE A 441 25.23 -44.11 -2.85
N HIS A 442 26.32 -44.21 -3.60
CA HIS A 442 27.49 -44.95 -3.14
C HIS A 442 28.20 -44.10 -2.08
N GLN A 443 27.93 -44.41 -0.81
CA GLN A 443 28.80 -43.97 0.29
C GLN A 443 30.15 -44.70 0.21
N PRO A 444 31.26 -44.05 0.57
CA PRO A 444 32.59 -44.66 0.57
C PRO A 444 32.75 -45.79 1.59
#